data_AF-A0A3D2ELI4-F1
#
_entry.id   AF-A0A3D2ELI4-F1
#
_cell.length_a   1.000
_cell.length_b   1.000
_cell.length_c   1.000
_cell.angle_alpha   90.00
_cell.angle_beta   90.00
_cell.angle_gamma   90.00
#
_symmetry.space_group_name_H-M   'P 1'
#
loop_
_entity.id
_entity.type
_entity.pdbx_description
1 polymer ?
#
loop_
_entity_poly.entity_id
_entity_poly.type
_entity_poly.pdbx_seq_one_letter_code
_entity_poly.pdbx_strand_id
1 'polypeptide(L)'
;MDLRSVANLVGYLLGILAVAMMVPAAFEALHGNPAWRAFVASAAITGFAGLTLSMTTRTKKPVFSVRHAFIFTTVAWALVCLFGAL
;
A
#
# COMPACT_ATOMS: atom_id res chain seq x y z
N MET A 1 3.32 -2.81 -22.84
CA MET A 1 3.11 -3.53 -21.55
C MET A 1 2.15 -2.69 -20.73
N ASP A 2 1.00 -3.22 -20.33
CA ASP A 2 -0.02 -2.46 -19.60
C ASP A 2 0.29 -2.40 -18.10
N LEU A 3 1.35 -1.66 -17.77
CA LEU A 3 1.83 -1.50 -16.40
C LEU A 3 0.83 -0.72 -15.52
N ARG A 4 -0.10 0.02 -16.13
CA ARG A 4 -1.19 0.74 -15.46
C ARG A 4 -2.07 -0.20 -14.64
N SER A 5 -2.38 -1.39 -15.15
CA SER A 5 -3.19 -2.38 -14.40
C SER A 5 -2.46 -2.89 -13.16
N VAL A 6 -1.15 -3.12 -13.27
CA VAL A 6 -0.30 -3.55 -12.14
C VAL A 6 -0.21 -2.45 -11.09
N ALA A 7 0.09 -1.22 -11.51
CA ALA A 7 0.20 -0.08 -10.60
C ALA A 7 -1.11 0.22 -9.86
N ASN A 8 -2.27 0.05 -10.51
CA ASN A 8 -3.55 0.23 -9.84
C ASN A 8 -3.78 -0.81 -8.75
N LEU A 9 -3.41 -2.08 -9.02
CA LEU A 9 -3.50 -3.16 -8.04
C LEU A 9 -2.55 -2.95 -6.85
N VAL A 10 -1.33 -2.48 -7.13
CA VAL A 10 -0.37 -2.06 -6.10
C VAL A 10 -0.93 -0.91 -5.25
N GLY A 11 -1.60 0.07 -5.88
CA GLY A 11 -2.24 1.18 -5.16
C GLY A 11 -3.29 0.70 -4.16
N TYR A 12 -4.13 -0.27 -4.53
CA TYR A 12 -5.06 -0.91 -3.60
C TYR A 12 -4.35 -1.66 -2.47
N LEU A 13 -3.29 -2.38 -2.78
CA LEU A 13 -2.50 -3.11 -1.79
C LEU A 13 -1.88 -2.17 -0.75
N LEU A 14 -1.34 -1.02 -1.18
CA LEU A 14 -0.86 0.02 -0.27
C LEU A 14 -1.99 0.64 0.57
N GLY A 15 -3.17 0.84 0.00
CA GLY A 15 -4.35 1.27 0.76
C GLY A 15 -4.73 0.28 1.86
N ILE A 16 -4.70 -1.03 1.57
CA ILE A 16 -4.94 -2.08 2.56
C ILE A 16 -3.85 -2.06 3.64
N LEU A 17 -2.57 -1.90 3.26
CA LEU A 17 -1.47 -1.81 4.20
C LEU A 17 -1.61 -0.61 5.14
N ALA A 18 -2.03 0.56 4.63
CA ALA A 18 -2.29 1.75 5.44
C ALA A 18 -3.40 1.51 6.47
N VAL A 19 -4.48 0.81 6.10
CA VAL A 19 -5.53 0.41 7.05
C VAL A 19 -5.00 -0.61 8.04
N ALA A 20 -4.17 -1.56 7.62
CA ALA A 20 -3.56 -2.54 8.50
C ALA A 20 -2.64 -1.88 9.55
N MET A 21 -1.92 -0.81 9.20
CA MET A 21 -1.09 -0.03 10.13
C MET A 21 -1.91 0.70 11.22
N MET A 22 -3.22 0.90 11.04
CA MET A 22 -4.07 1.45 12.09
C MET A 22 -4.30 0.48 13.25
N VAL A 23 -4.15 -0.83 13.02
CA VAL A 23 -4.26 -1.86 14.07
C VAL A 23 -3.14 -1.73 15.11
N PRO A 24 -1.84 -1.75 14.76
CA PRO A 24 -0.78 -1.51 15.73
C PRO A 24 -0.82 -0.07 16.28
N ALA A 25 -1.23 0.94 15.49
CA ALA A 25 -1.41 2.30 16.01
C ALA A 25 -2.43 2.35 17.16
N ALA A 26 -3.59 1.71 17.00
CA ALA A 26 -4.61 1.62 18.03
C ALA A 26 -4.11 0.83 19.25
N PHE A 27 -3.39 -0.28 19.02
CA PHE A 27 -2.79 -1.07 20.09
C PHE A 27 -1.81 -0.24 20.93
N GLU A 28 -0.85 0.45 20.30
CA GLU A 28 0.13 1.30 20.99
C GLU A 28 -0.53 2.47 21.72
N ALA A 29 -1.60 3.06 21.16
CA ALA A 29 -2.34 4.14 21.78
C ALA A 29 -3.05 3.69 23.06
N LEU A 30 -3.63 2.48 23.07
CA LEU A 30 -4.28 1.90 24.25
C LEU A 30 -3.27 1.58 25.37
N HIS A 31 -2.03 1.25 25.03
CA HIS A 31 -0.95 0.99 25.98
C HIS A 31 -0.22 2.26 26.44
N GLY A 32 -0.60 3.44 25.92
CA GLY A 32 0.01 4.72 26.28
C GLY A 32 1.42 4.92 25.70
N ASN A 33 1.84 4.11 24.72
CA ASN A 33 3.15 4.25 24.09
C ASN A 33 3.11 5.33 23.00
N PRO A 34 3.98 6.36 23.02
CA PRO A 34 4.01 7.40 21.98
C PRO A 34 4.26 6.89 20.55
N ALA A 35 4.67 5.64 20.37
CA ALA A 35 4.87 4.98 19.07
C ALA A 35 3.62 4.99 18.17
N TRP A 36 2.40 5.12 18.73
CA TRP A 36 1.17 5.22 17.93
C TRP A 36 1.23 6.36 16.89
N ARG A 37 1.93 7.45 17.20
CA ARG A 37 2.08 8.61 16.29
C ARG A 37 2.89 8.24 15.04
N ALA A 38 3.91 7.40 15.19
CA ALA A 38 4.72 6.92 14.07
C ALA A 38 3.88 6.04 13.15
N PHE A 39 3.14 5.08 13.70
CA PHE A 39 2.24 4.24 12.90
C PHE A 39 1.17 5.03 12.16
N VAL A 40 0.56 6.05 12.79
CA VAL A 40 -0.42 6.93 12.12
C VAL A 40 0.23 7.73 11.00
N ALA A 41 1.43 8.26 11.21
CA ALA A 41 2.16 9.00 10.17
C ALA A 41 2.54 8.08 8.99
N SER A 42 3.10 6.89 9.27
CA SER A 42 3.43 5.88 8.27
C SER A 42 2.19 5.42 7.50
N ALA A 43 1.07 5.21 8.18
CA ALA A 43 -0.20 4.86 7.56
C ALA A 43 -0.72 5.98 6.64
N ALA A 44 -0.62 7.24 7.06
CA ALA A 44 -1.02 8.38 6.24
C ALA A 44 -0.18 8.51 4.97
N ILE A 45 1.15 8.37 5.08
CA ILE A 45 2.07 8.41 3.93
C ILE A 45 1.79 7.25 2.97
N THR A 46 1.67 6.03 3.51
CA THR A 46 1.40 4.81 2.73
C THR A 46 0.04 4.90 2.02
N GLY A 47 -0.99 5.36 2.72
CA GLY A 47 -2.33 5.53 2.17
C GLY A 47 -2.38 6.60 1.10
N PHE A 48 -1.71 7.74 1.30
CA PHE A 48 -1.61 8.80 0.30
C PHE A 48 -0.90 8.30 -0.97
N ALA A 49 0.23 7.61 -0.83
CA ALA A 49 0.94 6.99 -1.95
C ALA A 49 0.08 5.96 -2.69
N GLY A 50 -0.63 5.10 -1.96
CA GLY A 50 -1.52 4.10 -2.54
C GLY A 50 -2.70 4.70 -3.31
N LEU A 51 -3.37 5.69 -2.72
CA LEU A 51 -4.52 6.37 -3.31
C LEU A 51 -4.13 7.15 -4.57
N THR A 52 -3.06 7.94 -4.51
CA THR A 52 -2.57 8.71 -5.66
C THR A 52 -2.14 7.80 -6.81
N LEU A 53 -1.47 6.68 -6.50
CA LEU A 53 -1.08 5.68 -7.50
C LEU A 53 -2.32 5.04 -8.15
N SER A 54 -3.29 4.61 -7.35
CA SER A 54 -4.54 4.00 -7.85
C SER A 54 -5.35 4.96 -8.72
N MET A 55 -5.50 6.22 -8.31
CA MET A 55 -6.21 7.23 -9.09
C MET A 55 -5.51 7.52 -10.43
N THR A 56 -4.18 7.62 -10.43
CA THR A 56 -3.39 7.94 -11.63
C THR A 56 -3.36 6.80 -12.65
N THR A 57 -3.45 5.54 -12.18
CA THR A 57 -3.32 4.35 -13.03
C THR A 57 -4.63 3.60 -13.28
N ARG A 58 -5.75 4.21 -12.92
CA ARG A 58 -7.11 3.67 -13.08
C ARG A 58 -7.36 3.20 -14.52
N THR A 59 -7.50 1.90 -14.71
CA THR A 59 -7.71 1.25 -16.02
C THR A 59 -9.09 0.58 -16.07
N LYS A 60 -9.88 0.86 -17.12
CA LYS A 60 -11.27 0.35 -17.27
C LYS A 60 -11.37 -1.12 -17.70
N LYS A 61 -10.33 -1.69 -18.29
CA LYS A 61 -10.27 -3.10 -18.73
C LYS A 61 -8.94 -3.72 -18.30
N PRO A 62 -8.86 -4.34 -17.11
CA PRO A 62 -7.62 -4.94 -16.64
C PRO A 62 -7.32 -6.18 -17.49
N VAL A 63 -6.23 -6.12 -18.27
CA VAL A 63 -5.73 -7.28 -19.01
C VAL A 63 -4.69 -7.98 -18.14
N PHE A 64 -5.09 -9.06 -17.47
CA PHE A 64 -4.19 -9.87 -16.66
C PHE A 64 -3.46 -10.89 -17.52
N SER A 65 -2.22 -10.56 -17.88
CA SER A 65 -1.26 -11.54 -18.43
C SER A 65 -0.41 -12.08 -17.28
N VAL A 66 0.10 -13.31 -17.42
CA VAL A 66 1.01 -13.93 -16.43
C VAL A 66 2.22 -13.03 -16.13
N ARG A 67 2.72 -12.30 -17.13
CA ARG A 67 3.81 -11.31 -16.96
C ARG A 67 3.44 -10.17 -16.00
N HIS A 68 2.19 -9.70 -16.04
CA HIS A 68 1.69 -8.65 -15.15
C HIS A 68 1.58 -9.16 -13.71
N ALA A 69 1.13 -10.41 -13.51
CA ALA A 69 1.05 -11.02 -12.19
C ALA A 69 2.42 -11.16 -11.53
N PHE A 70 3.45 -11.58 -12.29
CA PHE A 70 4.80 -11.73 -11.75
C PHE A 70 5.41 -10.38 -11.30
N ILE A 71 5.27 -9.35 -12.13
CA ILE A 71 5.72 -7.98 -11.78
C ILE A 71 4.95 -7.46 -10.56
N PHE A 72 3.64 -7.70 -10.51
CA PHE A 72 2.80 -7.30 -9.38
C PHE A 72 3.32 -7.87 -8.06
N THR A 73 3.60 -9.18 -7.99
CA THR A 73 4.08 -9.78 -6.74
C THR A 73 5.43 -9.20 -6.33
N THR A 74 6.40 -9.08 -7.24
CA THR A 74 7.72 -8.53 -6.91
C THR A 74 7.63 -7.09 -6.38
N VAL A 75 6.86 -6.23 -7.06
CA VAL A 75 6.68 -4.84 -6.64
C VAL A 75 5.87 -4.75 -5.34
N ALA A 76 4.86 -5.60 -5.16
CA ALA A 76 4.07 -5.65 -3.93
C ALA A 76 4.96 -5.95 -2.71
N TRP A 77 5.77 -7.01 -2.76
CA TRP A 77 6.68 -7.34 -1.66
C TRP A 77 7.69 -6.21 -1.40
N ALA A 78 8.30 -5.64 -2.44
CA ALA A 78 9.25 -4.56 -2.30
C ALA A 78 8.64 -3.32 -1.60
N LEU A 79 7.42 -2.93 -2.01
CA LEU A 79 6.75 -1.77 -1.43
C LEU A 79 6.23 -2.05 -0.01
N VAL A 80 5.72 -3.25 0.27
CA VAL A 80 5.32 -3.63 1.63
C VAL A 80 6.51 -3.53 2.58
N CYS A 81 7.69 -4.02 2.19
CA CYS A 81 8.90 -3.89 3.00
C CYS A 81 9.33 -2.42 3.14
N LEU A 82 9.28 -1.64 2.06
CA LEU A 82 9.68 -0.23 2.07
C LEU A 82 8.80 0.61 3.01
N PHE A 83 7.47 0.49 2.89
CA PHE A 83 6.52 1.23 3.73
C PHE A 83 6.42 0.64 5.14
N GLY A 84 6.61 -0.67 5.31
CA GLY A 84 6.63 -1.32 6.61
C GLY A 84 7.85 -0.95 7.47
N ALA A 85 8.91 -0.41 6.87
CA ALA A 85 10.10 0.08 7.58
C ALA A 85 9.98 1.54 8.06
N LEU A 86 8.88 2.22 7.77
CA LEU A 86 8.57 3.58 8.26
C LEU A 86 7.98 3.53 9.68
#